data_AF-W7JSH5-F1
#
_entry.id   AF-W7JSH5-F1
#
_cell.length_a   1.000
_cell.length_b   1.000
_cell.length_c   1.000
_cell.angle_alpha   90.00
_cell.angle_beta   90.00
_cell.angle_gamma   90.00
#
_symmetry.space_group_name_H-M   'P 1'
#
loop_
_entity.id
_entity.type
_entity.pdbx_description
1 polymer ?
#
loop_
_entity_poly.entity_id
_entity_poly.type
_entity_poly.pdbx_seq_one_letter_code
_entity_poly.pdbx_strand_id
1 'polypeptide(L)'
;DINFLEQQHNDLLNEESANTNVQNNYSFVYDNDYNKLHELAEEYKDTLNDVISRMAYDYNDLTEDMNKEWSFNMWNIRWCKYLENMMEEVNYYLNGNFSIDDKKQYLELLLFWCKRDYKHFIDVVKKEWDKKDEPEHYLER
;
A
#
# COMPACT_ATOMS: atom_id res chain seq x y z
N ASP A 1 -6.96 -1.06 -14.50
CA ASP A 1 -7.12 -2.45 -14.94
C ASP A 1 -6.06 -2.82 -15.94
N ILE A 2 -5.13 -3.70 -15.54
CA ILE A 2 -4.06 -4.25 -16.41
C ILE A 2 -4.67 -4.87 -17.68
N ASN A 3 -5.84 -5.51 -17.55
CA ASN A 3 -6.59 -6.11 -18.65
C ASN A 3 -7.07 -5.08 -19.69
N PHE A 4 -7.35 -3.83 -19.30
CA PHE A 4 -7.79 -2.78 -20.24
C PHE A 4 -6.63 -2.28 -21.11
N LEU A 5 -5.43 -2.21 -20.54
CA LEU A 5 -4.22 -1.83 -21.25
C LEU A 5 -3.74 -2.96 -22.19
N GLU A 6 -3.83 -4.22 -21.75
CA GLU A 6 -3.59 -5.39 -22.62
C GLU A 6 -4.59 -5.49 -23.79
N GLN A 7 -5.87 -5.20 -23.52
CA GLN A 7 -6.92 -5.20 -24.55
C GLN A 7 -6.67 -4.10 -25.59
N GLN A 8 -6.35 -2.86 -25.16
CA GLN A 8 -5.99 -1.77 -26.07
C GLN A 8 -4.76 -2.10 -26.93
N HIS A 9 -3.74 -2.72 -26.35
CA HIS A 9 -2.54 -3.13 -27.07
C HIS A 9 -2.87 -4.14 -28.19
N ASN A 10 -3.74 -5.12 -27.90
CA ASN A 10 -4.13 -6.15 -28.87
C ASN A 10 -5.06 -5.62 -29.96
N ASP A 11 -5.96 -4.70 -29.64
CA ASP A 11 -6.89 -4.11 -30.60
C ASP A 11 -6.15 -3.18 -31.59
N LEU A 12 -5.12 -2.46 -31.13
CA LEU A 12 -4.31 -1.54 -31.95
C LEU A 12 -3.31 -2.24 -32.89
N LEU A 13 -2.84 -3.44 -32.54
CA LEU A 13 -2.03 -4.27 -33.45
C LEU A 13 -2.82 -4.75 -34.67
N ASN A 14 -4.16 -4.79 -34.57
CA ASN A 14 -5.03 -5.35 -35.59
C ASN A 14 -5.58 -4.31 -36.59
N GLU A 15 -5.64 -3.02 -36.27
CA GLU A 15 -6.44 -2.07 -37.09
C GLU A 15 -5.72 -1.30 -38.22
N GLU A 16 -4.44 -0.88 -38.17
CA GLU A 16 -3.90 -0.07 -39.29
C GLU A 16 -2.44 -0.35 -39.68
N SER A 17 -2.29 -1.09 -40.78
CA SER A 17 -1.05 -1.40 -41.50
C SER A 17 -0.54 -0.23 -42.36
N ALA A 18 -0.51 1.00 -41.83
CA ALA A 18 -0.21 2.19 -42.62
C ALA A 18 0.55 3.32 -41.88
N ASN A 19 1.63 3.05 -41.13
CA ASN A 19 2.82 3.93 -41.06
C ASN A 19 3.90 3.39 -40.10
N THR A 20 4.93 2.77 -40.65
CA THR A 20 5.97 2.03 -39.89
C THR A 20 6.79 2.92 -38.93
N ASN A 21 7.03 4.20 -39.26
CA ASN A 21 7.80 5.10 -38.38
C ASN A 21 6.99 5.62 -37.18
N VAL A 22 5.67 5.78 -37.36
CA VAL A 22 4.77 6.20 -36.30
C VAL A 22 4.57 5.04 -35.32
N GLN A 23 4.36 3.84 -35.86
CA GLN A 23 4.17 2.60 -35.11
C GLN A 23 5.39 2.21 -34.26
N ASN A 24 6.61 2.38 -34.78
CA ASN A 24 7.84 2.11 -34.03
C ASN A 24 8.04 3.09 -32.85
N ASN A 25 7.70 4.37 -33.02
CA ASN A 25 7.78 5.35 -31.94
C ASN A 25 6.71 5.12 -30.88
N TYR A 26 5.47 4.79 -31.27
CA TYR A 26 4.41 4.46 -30.30
C TYR A 26 4.74 3.18 -29.53
N SER A 27 5.13 2.09 -30.20
CA SER A 27 5.52 0.84 -29.54
C SER A 27 6.65 1.05 -28.52
N PHE A 28 7.68 1.81 -28.88
CA PHE A 28 8.80 2.10 -27.98
C PHE A 28 8.38 2.96 -26.77
N VAL A 29 7.50 3.94 -26.95
CA VAL A 29 6.99 4.77 -25.85
C VAL A 29 6.08 3.96 -24.92
N TYR A 30 5.21 3.11 -25.47
CA TYR A 30 4.35 2.21 -24.70
C TYR A 30 5.17 1.20 -23.88
N ASP A 31 6.18 0.57 -24.49
CA ASP A 31 7.07 -0.37 -23.80
C ASP A 31 7.85 0.32 -22.67
N ASN A 32 8.31 1.55 -22.90
CA ASN A 32 9.05 2.32 -21.90
C ASN A 32 8.17 2.73 -20.69
N ASP A 33 6.95 3.23 -20.94
CA ASP A 33 6.06 3.65 -19.87
C ASP A 33 5.47 2.45 -19.10
N TYR A 34 5.23 1.33 -19.78
CA TYR A 34 4.86 0.07 -19.14
C TYR A 34 5.97 -0.46 -18.23
N ASN A 35 7.22 -0.51 -18.72
CA ASN A 35 8.36 -0.98 -17.93
C ASN A 35 8.59 -0.10 -16.71
N LYS A 36 8.53 1.24 -16.85
CA LYS A 36 8.66 2.18 -15.72
C LYS A 36 7.55 2.01 -14.69
N LEU A 37 6.31 1.78 -15.13
CA LEU A 37 5.20 1.52 -14.22
C LEU A 37 5.40 0.21 -13.45
N HIS A 38 5.85 -0.83 -14.14
CA HIS A 38 6.14 -2.12 -13.53
C HIS A 38 7.27 -2.04 -12.51
N GLU A 39 8.37 -1.37 -12.86
CA GLU A 39 9.49 -1.10 -11.96
C GLU A 39 9.03 -0.34 -10.71
N LEU A 40 8.27 0.75 -10.88
CA LEU A 40 7.72 1.52 -9.77
C LEU A 40 6.83 0.66 -8.84
N ALA A 41 5.99 -0.20 -9.42
CA ALA A 41 5.09 -1.05 -8.66
C ALA A 41 5.86 -2.10 -7.84
N GLU A 42 6.87 -2.75 -8.41
CA GLU A 42 7.69 -3.74 -7.71
C GLU A 42 8.57 -3.07 -6.64
N GLU A 43 9.23 -1.94 -6.95
CA GLU A 43 10.01 -1.18 -5.96
C GLU A 43 9.17 -0.75 -4.75
N TYR A 44 7.95 -0.27 -5.01
CA TYR A 44 7.06 0.17 -3.96
C TYR A 44 6.55 -1.00 -3.12
N LYS A 45 6.20 -2.13 -3.75
CA LYS A 45 5.78 -3.36 -3.08
C LYS A 45 6.87 -3.91 -2.17
N ASP A 46 8.11 -3.97 -2.64
CA ASP A 46 9.26 -4.42 -1.83
C ASP A 46 9.49 -3.48 -0.63
N THR A 47 9.48 -2.18 -0.89
CA THR A 47 9.62 -1.16 0.17
C THR A 47 8.51 -1.28 1.23
N LEU A 48 7.27 -1.49 0.79
CA LEU A 48 6.12 -1.59 1.68
C LEU A 48 6.16 -2.88 2.50
N ASN A 49 6.51 -4.02 1.88
CA ASN A 49 6.69 -5.29 2.58
C ASN A 49 7.74 -5.16 3.69
N ASP A 50 8.89 -4.58 3.36
CA ASP A 50 9.98 -4.33 4.32
C ASP A 50 9.54 -3.46 5.50
N VAL A 51 8.72 -2.44 5.23
CA VAL A 51 8.22 -1.52 6.25
C VAL A 51 7.18 -2.21 7.13
N ILE A 52 6.21 -2.92 6.54
CA ILE A 52 5.17 -3.63 7.29
C ILE A 52 5.77 -4.77 8.12
N SER A 53 6.74 -5.51 7.58
CA SER A 53 7.43 -6.57 8.34
C SER A 53 8.16 -6.00 9.57
N ARG A 54 8.81 -4.85 9.44
CA ARG A 54 9.43 -4.16 10.58
C ARG A 54 8.39 -3.71 11.61
N MET A 55 7.27 -3.11 11.16
CA MET A 55 6.17 -2.72 12.04
C MET A 55 5.56 -3.92 12.79
N ALA A 56 5.44 -5.08 12.14
CA ALA A 56 4.93 -6.29 12.77
C ALA A 56 5.90 -6.82 13.83
N TYR A 57 7.21 -6.80 13.54
CA TYR A 57 8.25 -7.17 14.51
C TYR A 57 8.23 -6.23 15.72
N ASP A 58 8.27 -4.91 15.48
CA ASP A 58 8.25 -3.89 16.53
C ASP A 58 6.99 -3.98 17.40
N TYR A 59 5.83 -4.27 16.79
CA TYR A 59 4.58 -4.46 17.51
C TYR A 59 4.58 -5.73 18.37
N ASN A 60 5.12 -6.82 17.84
CA ASN A 60 5.20 -8.07 18.59
C ASN A 60 6.13 -7.95 19.80
N ASP A 61 7.27 -7.26 19.65
CA ASP A 61 8.19 -6.92 20.75
C ASP A 61 7.50 -6.03 21.80
N LEU A 62 6.84 -4.95 21.36
CA LEU A 62 6.12 -4.04 22.25
C LEU A 62 5.02 -4.74 23.07
N THR A 63 4.34 -5.72 22.47
CA THR A 63 3.17 -6.39 23.06
C THR A 63 3.51 -7.76 23.64
N GLU A 64 4.79 -8.04 23.91
CA GLU A 64 5.25 -9.32 24.44
C GLU A 64 4.55 -9.67 25.77
N ASP A 65 4.43 -8.71 26.68
CA ASP A 65 3.82 -8.89 28.01
C ASP A 65 2.32 -8.57 28.06
N MET A 66 1.72 -8.15 26.94
CA MET A 66 0.30 -7.84 26.87
C MET A 66 -0.54 -9.09 26.65
N ASN A 67 -1.84 -9.00 26.96
CA ASN A 67 -2.79 -10.07 26.67
C ASN A 67 -2.82 -10.36 25.15
N LYS A 68 -2.51 -11.60 24.76
CA LYS A 68 -2.31 -11.99 23.36
C LYS A 68 -3.55 -11.88 22.49
N GLU A 69 -4.73 -12.16 23.04
CA GLU A 69 -5.98 -12.01 22.30
C GLU A 69 -6.28 -10.52 22.04
N TRP A 70 -6.09 -9.68 23.06
CA TRP A 70 -6.29 -8.24 22.92
C TRP A 70 -5.29 -7.59 21.96
N SER A 71 -3.99 -7.90 22.07
CA SER A 71 -2.98 -7.36 21.17
C SER A 71 -3.16 -7.88 19.74
N PHE A 72 -3.57 -9.13 19.56
CA PHE A 72 -3.95 -9.67 18.26
C PHE A 72 -5.14 -8.91 17.65
N ASN A 73 -6.16 -8.61 18.44
CA ASN A 73 -7.33 -7.86 17.99
C ASN A 73 -6.99 -6.41 17.63
N MET A 74 -6.15 -5.74 18.43
CA MET A 74 -5.68 -4.37 18.12
C MET A 74 -4.91 -4.32 16.80
N TRP A 75 -4.04 -5.30 16.56
CA TRP A 75 -3.32 -5.42 15.30
C TRP A 75 -4.26 -5.66 14.12
N ASN A 76 -5.07 -6.72 14.17
CA ASN A 76 -5.85 -7.14 13.00
C ASN A 76 -7.04 -6.23 12.71
N ILE A 77 -7.79 -5.82 13.74
CA ILE A 77 -9.02 -5.06 13.54
C ILE A 77 -8.73 -3.59 13.23
N ARG A 78 -7.63 -3.04 13.76
CA ARG A 78 -7.29 -1.62 13.55
C ARG A 78 -6.17 -1.44 12.55
N TRP A 79 -4.99 -2.01 12.81
CA TRP A 79 -3.81 -1.75 11.99
C TRP A 79 -3.90 -2.44 10.62
N CYS A 80 -4.20 -3.74 10.56
CA CYS A 80 -4.38 -4.42 9.28
C CYS A 80 -5.53 -3.80 8.47
N LYS A 81 -6.61 -3.37 9.14
CA LYS A 81 -7.72 -2.69 8.43
C LYS A 81 -7.31 -1.36 7.82
N TYR A 82 -6.46 -0.59 8.51
CA TYR A 82 -5.85 0.61 7.95
C TYR A 82 -5.00 0.27 6.71
N LEU A 83 -4.15 -0.76 6.81
CA LEU A 83 -3.30 -1.19 5.70
C LEU A 83 -4.11 -1.67 4.49
N GLU A 84 -5.21 -2.39 4.69
CA GLU A 84 -6.14 -2.77 3.61
C GLU A 84 -6.63 -1.55 2.83
N ASN A 85 -7.13 -0.53 3.53
CA ASN A 85 -7.62 0.69 2.89
C ASN A 85 -6.48 1.45 2.17
N MET A 86 -5.29 1.52 2.77
CA MET A 86 -4.12 2.10 2.12
C MET A 86 -3.76 1.34 0.82
N MET A 87 -3.87 0.00 0.81
CA MET A 87 -3.60 -0.80 -0.38
C MET A 87 -4.64 -0.58 -1.48
N GLU A 88 -5.89 -0.29 -1.15
CA GLU A 88 -6.89 0.15 -2.12
C GLU A 88 -6.49 1.48 -2.76
N GLU A 89 -5.98 2.44 -1.98
CA GLU A 89 -5.46 3.71 -2.52
C GLU A 89 -4.24 3.52 -3.41
N VAL A 90 -3.28 2.69 -2.99
CA VAL A 90 -2.10 2.32 -3.79
C VAL A 90 -2.54 1.76 -5.16
N ASN A 91 -3.49 0.83 -5.15
CA ASN A 91 -4.03 0.24 -6.37
C ASN A 91 -4.74 1.28 -7.25
N TYR A 92 -5.50 2.20 -6.65
CA TYR A 92 -6.15 3.28 -7.37
C TYR A 92 -5.14 4.18 -8.10
N TYR A 93 -4.05 4.60 -7.43
CA TYR A 93 -3.05 5.46 -8.06
C TYR A 93 -2.22 4.72 -9.12
N LEU A 94 -1.75 3.50 -8.84
CA LEU A 94 -0.98 2.70 -9.80
C LEU A 94 -1.76 2.43 -11.09
N ASN A 95 -3.05 2.10 -10.97
CA ASN A 95 -3.92 1.82 -12.12
C ASN A 95 -4.61 3.06 -12.70
N GLY A 96 -4.43 4.23 -12.06
CA GLY A 96 -5.06 5.48 -12.45
C GLY A 96 -4.39 6.11 -13.68
N ASN A 97 -5.12 7.01 -14.33
CA ASN A 97 -4.64 7.77 -15.47
C ASN A 97 -3.81 8.99 -15.01
N PHE A 98 -2.72 8.70 -14.30
CA PHE A 98 -1.74 9.67 -13.79
C PHE A 98 -0.39 9.44 -14.45
N SER A 99 0.43 10.48 -14.52
CA SER A 99 1.82 10.36 -14.96
C SER A 99 2.61 9.45 -14.01
N ILE A 100 3.70 8.84 -14.49
CA ILE A 100 4.57 8.00 -13.66
C ILE A 100 5.14 8.82 -12.48
N ASP A 101 5.50 10.07 -12.72
CA ASP A 101 6.05 10.95 -11.68
C ASP A 101 5.01 11.27 -10.60
N ASP A 102 3.75 11.55 -10.98
CA ASP A 102 2.68 11.78 -10.02
C ASP A 102 2.40 10.51 -9.21
N LYS A 103 2.34 9.35 -9.86
CA LYS A 103 2.17 8.04 -9.17
C LYS A 103 3.25 7.86 -8.12
N LYS A 104 4.52 8.09 -8.48
CA LYS A 104 5.65 7.97 -7.56
C LYS A 104 5.50 8.91 -6.36
N GLN A 105 5.20 10.19 -6.59
CA GLN A 105 5.02 11.17 -5.50
C GLN A 105 3.88 10.78 -4.55
N TYR A 106 2.75 10.31 -5.09
CA TYR A 106 1.62 9.86 -4.28
C TYR A 106 1.95 8.61 -3.46
N LEU A 107 2.63 7.63 -4.05
CA LEU A 107 3.07 6.42 -3.35
C LEU A 107 4.06 6.77 -2.22
N GLU A 108 5.03 7.65 -2.47
CA GLU A 108 5.95 8.15 -1.44
C GLU A 108 5.19 8.85 -0.30
N LEU A 109 4.16 9.64 -0.62
CA LEU A 109 3.31 10.31 0.36
C LEU A 109 2.51 9.30 1.21
N LEU A 110 1.90 8.29 0.58
CA LEU A 110 1.18 7.22 1.28
C LEU A 110 2.10 6.46 2.24
N LEU A 111 3.33 6.15 1.81
CA LEU A 111 4.32 5.49 2.66
C LEU A 111 4.74 6.38 3.85
N PHE A 112 4.89 7.69 3.62
CA PHE A 112 5.16 8.65 4.69
C PHE A 112 4.05 8.66 5.74
N TRP A 113 2.78 8.74 5.31
CA TRP A 113 1.63 8.71 6.21
C TRP A 113 1.53 7.39 6.95
N CYS A 114 1.69 6.26 6.26
CA CYS A 114 1.69 4.94 6.89
C CYS A 114 2.70 4.84 8.05
N LYS A 115 3.94 5.28 7.85
CA LYS A 115 4.97 5.30 8.90
C LYS A 115 4.61 6.21 10.07
N ARG A 116 3.98 7.35 9.80
CA ARG A 116 3.55 8.30 10.84
C ARG A 116 2.36 7.74 11.62
N ASP A 117 1.38 7.20 10.92
CA ASP A 117 0.14 6.67 11.51
C ASP A 117 0.43 5.40 12.31
N TYR A 118 1.43 4.60 11.92
CA TYR A 118 1.93 3.51 12.74
C TYR A 118 2.42 3.98 14.12
N LYS A 119 3.21 5.05 14.19
CA LYS A 119 3.66 5.60 15.48
C LYS A 119 2.46 6.03 16.33
N HIS A 120 1.47 6.65 15.71
CA HIS A 120 0.24 7.02 16.41
C HIS A 120 -0.55 5.79 16.89
N PHE A 121 -0.67 4.76 16.07
CA PHE A 121 -1.29 3.49 16.43
C PHE A 121 -0.62 2.87 17.66
N ILE A 122 0.72 2.86 17.70
CA ILE A 122 1.49 2.37 18.85
C ILE A 122 1.20 3.19 20.12
N ASP A 123 1.11 4.51 20.00
CA ASP A 123 0.74 5.36 21.14
C ASP A 123 -0.68 5.08 21.64
N VAL A 124 -1.62 4.78 20.75
CA VAL A 124 -2.98 4.37 21.09
C VAL A 124 -2.99 3.02 21.80
N VAL A 125 -2.24 2.04 21.29
CA VAL A 125 -2.12 0.70 21.90
C VAL A 125 -1.61 0.81 23.33
N LYS A 126 -0.54 1.57 23.56
CA LYS A 126 0.01 1.79 24.91
C LYS A 126 -1.04 2.42 25.83
N LYS A 127 -1.68 3.51 25.41
CA LYS A 127 -2.70 4.21 26.21
C LYS A 127 -3.91 3.36 26.53
N GLU A 128 -4.38 2.53 25.60
CA GLU A 128 -5.52 1.65 25.85
C GLU A 128 -5.15 0.48 26.77
N TRP A 129 -3.91 -0.01 26.68
CA TRP A 129 -3.41 -1.02 27.61
C TRP A 129 -3.28 -0.46 29.03
N ASP A 130 -2.68 0.72 29.20
CA ASP A 130 -2.47 1.34 30.51
C ASP A 130 -3.79 1.60 31.28
N LYS A 131 -4.86 1.93 30.55
CA LYS A 131 -6.20 2.14 31.13
C LYS A 131 -6.87 0.86 31.64
N LYS A 132 -6.38 -0.31 31.24
CA LYS A 132 -6.95 -1.59 31.66
C LYS A 132 -6.75 -1.88 33.15
N ASP A 133 -5.77 -1.23 33.77
CA ASP A 133 -5.47 -1.33 35.21
C ASP A 133 -6.19 -0.24 36.05
N GLU A 134 -7.05 0.60 35.44
CA GLU A 134 -7.81 1.61 36.20
C GLU A 134 -9.01 0.98 36.95
N PRO A 135 -9.17 1.26 38.26
CA PRO A 135 -10.18 0.66 39.14
C PRO A 135 -11.64 0.77 38.64
N GLU A 136 -11.95 1.77 37.82
CA GLU A 136 -13.30 2.02 37.31
C GLU A 136 -13.82 0.91 36.38
N HIS A 137 -12.93 0.05 35.84
CA HIS A 137 -13.31 -1.08 34.99
C HIS A 137 -13.57 -2.41 35.74
N TYR A 138 -13.45 -2.43 37.07
CA TYR A 138 -13.78 -3.60 37.89
C TYR A 138 -15.20 -3.59 38.45
N LEU A 139 -15.98 -2.53 38.21
CA LEU A 139 -17.35 -2.39 38.75
C LEU A 139 -18.45 -2.92 37.82
N GLU A 140 -18.11 -3.40 36.61
CA GLU A 140 -19.09 -3.89 35.62
C GLU A 140 -18.85 -5.35 35.15
N ARG A 141 -18.23 -6.20 35.98
CA ARG A 141 -18.15 -7.65 35.71
C ARG A 141 -18.73 -8.51 36.81
#